data_AF-A0A2V8WWK7-F1
#
_entry.id   AF-A0A2V8WWK7-F1
#
_cell.length_a   1.000
_cell.length_b   1.000
_cell.length_c   1.000
_cell.angle_alpha   90.00
_cell.angle_beta   90.00
_cell.angle_gamma   90.00
#
_symmetry.space_group_name_H-M   'P 1'
#
loop_
_entity.id
_entity.type
_entity.pdbx_description
1 polymer ?
#
loop_
_entity_poly.entity_id
_entity_poly.type
_entity_poly.pdbx_seq_one_letter_code
_entity_poly.pdbx_strand_id
1 'polypeptide(L)'
;MKRAANKPTHVTHGNVLDDLGFSPEHATALKFKAELYQAILKCAKKYSQKELQIILGEPQPRVSELLNGKIANKSVDKLLYYAGRLGIEAKARFAQTHKEVVEKELALAD
;
A
#
# COMPACT_ATOMS: atom_id res chain seq x y z
N MET A 1 -28.27 27.91 14.92
CA MET A 1 -26.99 28.34 14.32
C MET A 1 -26.73 27.49 13.08
N LYS A 2 -26.61 28.09 11.88
CA LYS A 2 -26.32 27.34 10.64
C LYS A 2 -24.83 26.98 10.62
N ARG A 3 -24.49 25.69 10.55
CA ARG A 3 -23.11 25.23 10.36
C ARG A 3 -22.61 25.74 9.00
N ALA A 4 -21.50 26.47 9.00
CA ALA A 4 -20.81 26.87 7.77
C ALA A 4 -20.35 25.60 7.03
N ALA A 5 -20.56 25.57 5.71
CA ALA A 5 -20.15 24.44 4.88
C ALA A 5 -18.62 24.29 4.92
N ASN A 6 -18.15 23.09 5.25
CA ASN A 6 -16.72 22.79 5.30
C ASN A 6 -16.15 22.79 3.87
N LYS A 7 -15.35 23.79 3.52
CA LYS A 7 -14.67 23.84 2.21
C LYS A 7 -13.33 23.07 2.31
N PRO A 8 -13.01 22.17 1.36
CA PRO A 8 -11.76 21.43 1.38
C PRO A 8 -10.57 22.38 1.13
N THR A 9 -9.55 22.32 2.01
CA THR A 9 -8.32 23.13 1.91
C THR A 9 -7.37 22.62 0.81
N HIS A 10 -7.48 21.35 0.41
CA HIS A 10 -6.66 20.72 -0.61
C HIS A 10 -7.48 19.67 -1.36
N VAL A 11 -7.29 19.58 -2.68
CA VAL A 11 -7.94 18.57 -3.54
C VAL A 11 -6.87 17.87 -4.38
N THR A 12 -6.64 16.60 -4.07
CA THR A 12 -5.76 15.73 -4.84
C THR A 12 -6.44 15.26 -6.11
N HIS A 13 -5.75 15.35 -7.24
CA HIS A 13 -6.22 14.88 -8.55
C HIS A 13 -5.53 13.57 -9.00
N GLY A 14 -4.49 13.14 -8.28
CA GLY A 14 -3.71 11.93 -8.54
C GLY A 14 -3.73 10.96 -7.35
N ASN A 15 -2.58 10.35 -7.05
CA ASN A 15 -2.47 9.51 -5.86
C ASN A 15 -2.23 10.40 -4.62
N VAL A 16 -3.07 10.25 -3.59
CA VAL A 16 -2.95 11.00 -2.33
C VAL A 16 -1.57 10.86 -1.67
N LEU A 17 -0.85 9.76 -1.92
CA LEU A 17 0.49 9.54 -1.38
C LEU A 17 1.54 10.49 -1.97
N ASP A 18 1.30 11.04 -3.16
CA ASP A 18 2.19 12.03 -3.78
C ASP A 18 2.07 13.40 -3.11
N ASP A 19 0.90 13.71 -2.57
CA ASP A 19 0.60 15.03 -2.00
C ASP A 19 0.91 15.13 -0.50
N LEU A 20 1.35 14.02 0.12
CA LEU A 20 1.63 13.93 1.55
C LEU A 20 3.07 14.27 1.94
N GLY A 21 3.90 14.71 0.97
CA GLY A 21 5.28 15.12 1.22
C GLY A 21 6.24 13.96 1.54
N PHE A 22 5.89 12.73 1.14
CA PHE A 22 6.81 11.60 1.22
C PHE A 22 7.94 11.73 0.19
N SER A 23 9.11 11.18 0.51
CA SER A 23 10.17 11.05 -0.48
C SER A 23 9.72 10.13 -1.64
N PRO A 24 10.26 10.28 -2.86
CA PRO A 24 9.87 9.46 -4.00
C PRO A 24 10.01 7.94 -3.74
N GLU A 25 11.04 7.53 -3.01
CA GLU A 25 11.29 6.13 -2.64
C GLU A 25 10.22 5.62 -1.68
N HIS A 26 9.88 6.43 -0.66
CA HIS A 26 8.88 6.05 0.33
C HIS A 26 7.47 6.04 -0.27
N ALA A 27 7.13 7.03 -1.10
CA ALA A 27 5.87 7.08 -1.82
C ALA A 27 5.70 5.85 -2.72
N THR A 28 6.74 5.46 -3.46
CA THR A 28 6.74 4.27 -4.31
C THR A 28 6.47 2.99 -3.51
N ALA A 29 7.21 2.81 -2.40
CA ALA A 29 7.02 1.64 -1.53
C ALA A 29 5.60 1.59 -0.92
N LEU A 30 5.07 2.73 -0.51
CA LEU A 30 3.74 2.82 0.12
C LEU A 30 2.62 2.56 -0.88
N LYS A 31 2.72 3.08 -2.11
CA LYS A 31 1.80 2.79 -3.21
C LYS A 31 1.75 1.30 -3.51
N PHE A 32 2.91 0.68 -3.72
CA PHE A 32 3.00 -0.75 -4.02
C PHE A 32 2.44 -1.61 -2.89
N LYS A 33 2.81 -1.30 -1.63
CA LYS A 33 2.26 -1.99 -0.45
C LYS A 33 0.74 -1.87 -0.40
N ALA A 34 0.20 -0.66 -0.61
CA ALA A 34 -1.24 -0.42 -0.55
C ALA A 34 -2.00 -1.25 -1.59
N GLU A 35 -1.55 -1.27 -2.84
CA GLU A 35 -2.16 -2.07 -3.91
C GLU A 35 -2.12 -3.57 -3.61
N LEU A 36 -0.95 -4.09 -3.22
CA LEU A 36 -0.77 -5.50 -2.88
C LEU A 36 -1.65 -5.90 -1.68
N TYR A 37 -1.69 -5.05 -0.65
CA TYR A 37 -2.51 -5.29 0.54
C TYR A 37 -4.01 -5.27 0.23
N GLN A 38 -4.47 -4.38 -0.64
CA GLN A 38 -5.87 -4.37 -1.08
C GLN A 38 -6.24 -5.67 -1.80
N ALA A 39 -5.36 -6.20 -2.65
CA ALA A 39 -5.58 -7.49 -3.31
C ALA A 39 -5.67 -8.64 -2.28
N ILE A 40 -4.75 -8.66 -1.30
CA ILE A 40 -4.76 -9.64 -0.19
C ILE A 40 -6.06 -9.56 0.59
N LEU A 41 -6.49 -8.37 1.02
CA LEU A 41 -7.72 -8.18 1.78
C LEU A 41 -8.95 -8.64 1.00
N LYS A 42 -9.02 -8.37 -0.31
CA LYS A 42 -10.15 -8.78 -1.16
C LYS A 42 -10.30 -10.31 -1.18
N CYS A 43 -9.21 -11.05 -1.22
CA CYS A 43 -9.24 -12.52 -1.14
C CYS A 43 -9.46 -13.01 0.30
N ALA A 44 -8.75 -12.42 1.27
CA ALA A 44 -8.79 -12.84 2.67
C ALA A 44 -10.19 -12.72 3.29
N LYS A 45 -10.98 -11.72 2.89
CA LYS A 45 -12.38 -11.53 3.34
C LYS A 45 -13.32 -12.69 3.03
N LYS A 46 -12.93 -13.61 2.13
CA LYS A 46 -13.72 -14.82 1.80
C LYS A 46 -13.57 -15.94 2.83
N TYR A 47 -12.62 -15.81 3.76
CA TYR A 47 -12.27 -16.83 4.73
C TYR A 47 -12.50 -16.31 6.15
N SER A 48 -12.80 -17.22 7.07
CA SER A 48 -12.81 -16.94 8.49
C SER A 48 -11.38 -16.71 9.02
N GLN A 49 -11.28 -16.05 10.18
CA GLN A 49 -9.98 -15.83 10.83
C GLN A 49 -9.29 -17.14 11.22
N LYS A 50 -10.03 -18.23 11.46
CA LYS A 50 -9.45 -19.56 11.74
C LYS A 50 -8.86 -20.18 10.49
N GLU A 51 -9.56 -20.12 9.36
CA GLU A 51 -9.04 -20.60 8.08
C GLU A 51 -7.82 -19.80 7.64
N LEU A 52 -7.82 -18.48 7.83
CA LEU A 52 -6.66 -17.65 7.51
C LEU A 52 -5.43 -17.96 8.35
N GLN A 53 -5.57 -18.41 9.59
CA GLN A 53 -4.42 -18.87 10.39
C GLN A 53 -3.75 -20.07 9.73
N ILE A 54 -4.56 -21.00 9.20
CA ILE A 54 -4.08 -22.20 8.51
C ILE A 54 -3.50 -21.84 7.14
N ILE A 55 -4.24 -21.06 6.34
CA ILE A 55 -3.82 -20.65 5.00
C ILE A 55 -2.55 -19.81 5.08
N LEU A 56 -2.46 -18.83 5.98
CA LEU A 56 -1.29 -17.95 6.05
C LEU A 56 -0.14 -18.53 6.88
N GLY A 57 -0.39 -19.59 7.68
CA GLY A 57 0.59 -20.15 8.60
C GLY A 57 0.95 -19.17 9.74
N GLU A 58 -0.05 -18.43 10.23
CA GLU A 58 0.13 -17.33 11.17
C GLU A 58 -0.80 -17.49 12.38
N PRO A 59 -0.40 -17.03 13.57
CA PRO A 59 -1.27 -17.05 14.73
C PRO A 59 -2.38 -15.99 14.61
N GLN A 60 -3.50 -16.20 15.29
CA GLN A 60 -4.66 -15.31 15.29
C GLN A 60 -4.33 -13.81 15.41
N PRO A 61 -3.39 -13.36 16.29
CA PRO A 61 -3.06 -11.95 16.40
C PRO A 61 -2.54 -11.37 15.08
N ARG A 62 -1.68 -12.08 14.35
CA ARG A 62 -1.15 -11.61 13.06
C ARG A 62 -2.22 -11.58 11.97
N VAL A 63 -3.13 -12.54 11.98
CA VAL A 63 -4.29 -12.51 11.09
C VAL A 63 -5.19 -11.31 11.43
N SER A 64 -5.40 -11.00 12.70
CA SER A 64 -6.17 -9.83 13.14
C SER A 64 -5.52 -8.53 12.66
N GLU A 65 -4.20 -8.39 12.85
CA GLU A 65 -3.47 -7.22 12.35
C GLU A 65 -3.59 -7.06 10.83
N LEU A 66 -3.49 -8.17 10.09
CA LEU A 66 -3.64 -8.18 8.65
C LEU A 66 -5.04 -7.72 8.24
N LEU A 67 -6.10 -8.13 8.93
CA LEU A 67 -7.47 -7.74 8.56
C LEU A 67 -7.82 -6.30 8.98
N ASN A 68 -7.20 -5.80 10.05
CA ASN A 68 -7.51 -4.49 10.65
C ASN A 68 -6.61 -3.35 10.17
N GLY A 69 -5.97 -3.47 9.00
CA GLY A 69 -5.27 -2.34 8.40
C GLY A 69 -3.89 -2.04 8.97
N LYS A 70 -3.26 -2.91 9.78
CA LYS A 70 -1.90 -2.69 10.31
C LYS A 70 -0.80 -3.02 9.28
N ILE A 71 -0.98 -2.46 8.07
CA ILE A 71 -0.09 -2.60 6.90
C ILE A 71 1.27 -1.94 7.10
N ALA A 72 1.34 -0.81 7.81
CA ALA A 72 2.57 -0.05 8.01
C ALA A 72 3.71 -0.90 8.60
N ASN A 73 3.36 -1.89 9.42
CA ASN A 73 4.30 -2.77 10.11
C ASN A 73 4.70 -4.01 9.28
N LYS A 74 4.24 -4.13 8.02
CA LYS A 74 4.56 -5.27 7.16
C LYS A 74 5.54 -4.84 6.05
N SER A 75 6.56 -5.65 5.82
CA SER A 75 7.44 -5.52 4.66
C SER A 75 6.70 -5.93 3.38
N VAL A 76 7.22 -5.49 2.23
CA VAL A 76 6.71 -5.92 0.92
C VAL A 76 6.80 -7.45 0.80
N ASP A 77 7.93 -8.03 1.18
CA ASP A 77 8.16 -9.48 1.13
C ASP A 77 7.11 -10.26 1.94
N LYS A 78 6.72 -9.73 3.10
CA LYS A 78 5.71 -10.39 3.93
C LYS A 78 4.33 -10.35 3.28
N LEU A 79 3.98 -9.27 2.60
CA LEU A 79 2.75 -9.18 1.83
C LEU A 79 2.78 -10.11 0.62
N LEU A 80 3.91 -10.21 -0.09
CA LEU A 80 4.08 -11.16 -1.19
C LEU A 80 3.95 -12.61 -0.72
N TYR A 81 4.50 -12.94 0.45
CA TYR A 81 4.31 -14.25 1.08
C TYR A 81 2.83 -14.55 1.32
N TYR A 82 2.06 -13.62 1.89
CA TYR A 82 0.61 -13.80 2.09
C TYR A 82 -0.16 -13.91 0.78
N ALA A 83 0.20 -13.10 -0.23
CA ALA A 83 -0.37 -13.20 -1.56
C ALA A 83 -0.17 -14.60 -2.16
N GLY A 84 1.06 -15.12 -2.09
CA GLY A 84 1.38 -16.49 -2.55
C GLY A 84 0.60 -17.57 -1.79
N ARG A 85 0.49 -17.46 -0.46
CA ARG A 85 -0.32 -18.39 0.36
C ARG A 85 -1.81 -18.35 0.04
N LEU A 86 -2.32 -17.21 -0.43
CA LEU A 86 -3.70 -17.03 -0.89
C LEU A 86 -3.89 -17.35 -2.39
N GLY A 87 -2.85 -17.83 -3.09
CA GLY A 87 -2.91 -18.13 -4.51
C GLY A 87 -3.05 -16.88 -5.41
N ILE A 88 -2.65 -15.71 -4.91
CA ILE A 88 -2.70 -14.46 -5.67
C ILE A 88 -1.42 -14.35 -6.50
N GLU A 89 -1.57 -14.30 -7.82
CA GLU A 89 -0.48 -13.95 -8.73
C GLU A 89 -0.29 -12.42 -8.73
N ALA A 90 0.85 -11.94 -8.23
CA ALA A 90 1.18 -10.52 -8.23
C ALA A 90 1.72 -10.10 -9.59
N LYS A 91 1.03 -9.16 -10.27
CA LYS A 91 1.49 -8.53 -11.52
C LYS A 91 1.69 -7.05 -11.30
N ALA A 92 2.89 -6.56 -11.63
CA ALA A 92 3.25 -5.15 -11.50
C ALA A 92 3.63 -4.58 -12.87
N ARG A 93 3.33 -3.29 -13.07
CA ARG A 93 3.85 -2.50 -14.19
C ARG A 93 4.76 -1.42 -13.63
N PHE A 94 5.99 -1.37 -14.12
CA PHE A 94 6.98 -0.40 -13.68
C PHE A 94 7.17 0.65 -14.77
N ALA A 95 6.74 1.88 -14.50
CA ALA A 95 6.89 3.03 -15.40
C ALA A 95 7.70 4.11 -14.69
N GLN A 96 8.61 4.77 -15.42
CA GLN A 96 9.41 5.86 -14.88
C GLN A 96 8.61 7.17 -14.93
N THR A 97 8.06 7.60 -13.80
CA THR A 97 7.21 8.81 -13.71
C THR A 97 7.97 10.07 -13.30
N HIS A 98 9.15 9.92 -12.67
CA HIS A 98 9.96 11.03 -12.14
C HIS A 98 11.27 11.23 -12.93
N LYS A 99 11.25 10.97 -14.25
CA LYS A 99 12.44 11.06 -15.10
C LYS A 99 13.12 12.44 -15.01
N GLU A 100 12.32 13.50 -15.09
CA GLU A 100 12.79 14.89 -15.02
C GLU A 100 13.42 15.25 -13.67
N VAL A 101 12.99 14.61 -12.57
CA VAL A 101 13.57 14.84 -11.24
C VAL A 101 14.97 14.24 -11.17
N VAL A 102 15.11 13.00 -11.66
CA VAL A 102 16.41 12.31 -11.72
C VAL A 102 17.39 13.06 -12.63
N GLU A 103 16.94 13.55 -13.79
CA GLU A 103 17.76 14.35 -14.70
C GLU A 103 18.24 15.66 -14.07
N LYS A 104 17.40 16.33 -13.28
CA LYS A 104 17.78 17.54 -12.54
C LYS A 104 18.79 17.25 -11.42
N GLU A 105 18.62 16.16 -10.67
CA GLU A 105 19.56 15.76 -9.61
C GLU A 105 20.94 15.43 -10.19
N LEU A 106 20.99 14.75 -11.34
CA LEU A 106 22.23 14.49 -12.06
C LEU A 106 22.92 15.80 -12.50
N ALA A 107 22.15 16.73 -13.09
CA ALA A 107 22.69 18.02 -13.55
C ALA A 107 23.18 18.96 -12.43
N LEU A 108 22.76 18.70 -11.17
CA LEU A 108 23.22 19.45 -9.99
C LEU A 108 24.43 18.81 -9.30
N ALA A 109 24.77 17.58 -9.68
CA ALA A 109 25.94 16.85 -9.18
C ALA A 109 27.21 17.10 -10.00
N ASP A 110 27.08 17.70 -11.18
CA ASP A 110 28.15 18.20 -12.06
C ASP A 110 28.50 19.67 -11.76
#